data_AF-M0P6M0-F1
#
_entry.id   AF-M0P6M0-F1
#
_cell.length_a   1.000
_cell.length_b   1.000
_cell.length_c   1.000
_cell.angle_alpha   90.00
_cell.angle_beta   90.00
_cell.angle_gamma   90.00
#
_symmetry.space_group_name_H-M   'P 1'
#
loop_
_entity.id
_entity.type
_entity.pdbx_description
1 polymer ?
#
loop_
_entity_poly.entity_id
_entity_poly.type
_entity_poly.pdbx_seq_one_letter_code
_entity_poly.pdbx_strand_id
1 'polypeptide(L)'
;MSASQPTQTETEGDPDATDRFDAARERFDRIDREITRQMNRLGIPVLRVALGIVFIWFGGLKVVGGSPAAELVAATVYVVPAEVFVPILGVWEVLIGLCLLYRPLIRVGILLLFLQMPGTFLPVVLLPEVVFVTFPHELTVEGQYIIKNLVIIGAALVVGGTVREDAGEAGPEDATEPVRTDVNDAVRANGDETVREADDETVREDAEEIVREDAEEIVREDAKE
;
A
#
# COMPACT_ATOMS: atom_id res chain seq x y z
N MET A 1 54.55 -33.68 -41.91
CA MET A 1 53.12 -33.28 -41.81
C MET A 1 52.48 -34.05 -40.67
N SER A 2 51.57 -33.39 -39.96
CA SER A 2 50.72 -33.87 -38.85
C SER A 2 51.39 -34.09 -37.49
N ALA A 3 50.86 -33.60 -36.36
CA ALA A 3 49.87 -32.56 -36.10
C ALA A 3 50.05 -32.19 -34.62
N SER A 4 50.37 -30.93 -34.33
CA SER A 4 50.38 -30.43 -32.95
C SER A 4 48.94 -30.33 -32.45
N GLN A 5 48.60 -31.10 -31.41
CA GLN A 5 47.32 -30.94 -30.72
C GLN A 5 47.30 -29.60 -29.95
N PRO A 6 46.17 -28.87 -29.95
CA PRO A 6 46.06 -27.64 -29.19
C PRO A 6 45.83 -27.97 -27.71
N THR A 7 46.65 -27.38 -26.83
CA THR A 7 46.40 -27.31 -25.40
C THR A 7 45.07 -26.59 -25.17
N GLN A 8 44.04 -27.34 -24.76
CA GLN A 8 42.80 -26.76 -24.27
C GLN A 8 43.12 -26.08 -22.93
N THR A 9 43.09 -24.75 -22.94
CA THR A 9 43.10 -23.97 -21.70
C THR A 9 41.66 -23.94 -21.19
N GLU A 10 41.31 -24.92 -20.36
CA GLU A 10 40.06 -24.88 -19.60
C GLU A 10 40.07 -23.57 -18.80
N THR A 11 39.14 -22.68 -19.13
CA THR A 11 38.90 -21.47 -18.35
C THR A 11 38.05 -21.91 -17.16
N GLU A 12 38.68 -22.59 -16.21
CA GLU A 12 38.08 -22.98 -14.94
C GLU A 12 37.81 -21.68 -14.16
N GLY A 13 36.57 -21.19 -14.26
CA GLY A 13 36.14 -19.98 -13.57
C GLY A 13 36.31 -20.17 -12.07
N ASP A 14 37.01 -19.24 -11.43
CA ASP A 14 37.39 -19.30 -10.02
C ASP A 14 36.16 -19.49 -9.10
N PRO A 15 35.98 -20.67 -8.47
CA PRO A 15 34.84 -20.94 -7.60
C PRO A 15 34.82 -20.01 -6.37
N ASP A 16 35.98 -19.52 -5.92
CA ASP A 16 36.09 -18.57 -4.79
C ASP A 16 35.46 -17.21 -5.12
N ALA A 17 35.44 -16.82 -6.40
CA ALA A 17 34.79 -15.59 -6.82
C ALA A 17 33.26 -15.70 -6.70
N THR A 18 32.67 -16.81 -7.16
CA THR A 18 31.21 -17.04 -7.15
C THR A 18 30.68 -17.13 -5.70
N ASP A 19 31.38 -17.86 -4.83
CA ASP A 19 31.03 -17.98 -3.41
C ASP A 19 31.05 -16.64 -2.66
N ARG A 20 32.01 -15.75 -2.99
CA ARG A 20 32.06 -14.39 -2.42
C ARG A 20 30.91 -13.51 -2.89
N PHE A 21 30.50 -13.63 -4.16
CA PHE A 21 29.37 -12.87 -4.69
C PHE A 21 28.05 -13.34 -4.07
N ASP A 22 27.87 -14.65 -3.86
CA ASP A 22 26.65 -15.19 -3.27
C ASP A 22 26.57 -14.90 -1.76
N ALA A 23 27.68 -14.99 -1.03
CA ALA A 23 27.75 -14.54 0.36
C ALA A 23 27.49 -13.03 0.53
N ALA A 24 27.93 -12.21 -0.43
CA ALA A 24 27.63 -10.78 -0.45
C ALA A 24 26.15 -10.50 -0.73
N ARG A 25 25.53 -11.22 -1.67
CA ARG A 25 24.08 -11.15 -1.95
C ARG A 25 23.23 -11.55 -0.75
N GLU A 26 23.57 -12.66 -0.09
CA GLU A 26 22.84 -13.10 1.11
C GLU A 26 22.94 -12.11 2.28
N ARG A 27 24.10 -11.46 2.44
CA ARG A 27 24.27 -10.39 3.43
C ARG A 27 23.44 -9.16 3.06
N PHE A 28 23.44 -8.78 1.78
CA PHE A 28 22.64 -7.67 1.28
C PHE A 28 21.14 -7.92 1.48
N ASP A 29 20.63 -9.08 1.10
CA ASP A 29 19.23 -9.47 1.28
C ASP A 29 18.80 -9.48 2.74
N ARG A 30 19.70 -9.90 3.65
CA ARG A 30 19.43 -9.88 5.08
C ARG A 30 19.32 -8.46 5.62
N ILE A 31 20.23 -7.58 5.20
CA ILE A 31 20.22 -6.16 5.57
C ILE A 31 18.97 -5.49 5.00
N ASP A 32 18.64 -5.74 3.74
CA ASP A 32 17.46 -5.19 3.06
C ASP A 32 16.15 -5.61 3.75
N ARG A 33 16.03 -6.88 4.15
CA ARG A 33 14.88 -7.38 4.92
C ARG A 33 14.76 -6.72 6.29
N GLU A 34 15.87 -6.48 6.98
CA GLU A 34 15.85 -5.79 8.28
C GLU A 34 15.47 -4.31 8.13
N ILE A 35 16.04 -3.62 7.13
CA ILE A 35 15.69 -2.24 6.80
C ILE A 35 14.20 -2.14 6.46
N THR A 36 13.70 -3.01 5.57
CA THR A 36 12.30 -3.04 5.17
C THR A 36 11.38 -3.26 6.38
N ARG A 37 11.75 -4.15 7.30
CA ARG A 37 11.01 -4.39 8.54
C ARG A 37 10.94 -3.14 9.42
N GLN A 38 12.05 -2.41 9.55
CA GLN A 38 12.07 -1.17 10.33
C GLN A 38 11.29 -0.04 9.65
N MET A 39 11.39 0.08 8.33
CA MET A 39 10.63 1.05 7.54
C MET A 39 9.12 0.81 7.68
N ASN A 40 8.67 -0.44 7.63
CA ASN A 40 7.25 -0.77 7.84
C ASN A 40 6.79 -0.45 9.26
N ARG A 41 7.63 -0.69 10.28
CA ARG A 41 7.24 -0.47 11.68
C ARG A 41 7.22 1.02 12.08
N LEU A 42 8.15 1.81 11.54
CA LEU A 42 8.34 3.22 11.93
C LEU A 42 7.75 4.21 10.93
N GLY A 43 7.52 3.82 9.68
CA GLY A 43 7.09 4.72 8.60
C GLY A 43 5.82 5.49 8.94
N ILE A 44 4.74 4.80 9.30
CA ILE A 44 3.45 5.43 9.61
C ILE A 44 3.53 6.31 10.87
N PRO A 45 4.08 5.85 12.02
CA PRO A 45 4.26 6.70 13.19
C PRO A 45 5.09 7.96 12.92
N VAL A 46 6.21 7.82 12.20
CA VAL A 46 7.10 8.93 11.85
C VAL A 46 6.38 9.92 10.92
N LEU A 47 5.67 9.42 9.91
CA LEU A 47 4.90 10.24 8.97
C LEU A 47 3.83 11.06 9.70
N ARG A 48 3.11 10.44 10.63
CA ARG A 48 2.10 11.11 11.45
C ARG A 48 2.70 12.20 12.33
N VAL A 49 3.79 11.91 13.04
CA VAL A 49 4.46 12.88 13.91
C VAL A 49 5.01 14.03 13.08
N ALA A 50 5.64 13.75 11.94
CA ALA A 50 6.11 14.77 11.02
C ALA A 50 4.96 15.67 10.54
N LEU A 51 3.84 15.08 10.13
CA LEU A 51 2.66 15.83 9.70
C LEU A 51 2.12 16.73 10.83
N GLY A 52 1.97 16.19 12.04
CA GLY A 52 1.52 16.95 13.20
C GLY A 52 2.43 18.14 13.54
N ILE A 53 3.75 17.91 13.57
CA ILE A 53 4.74 18.97 13.84
C ILE A 53 4.67 20.06 12.77
N VAL A 54 4.63 19.67 11.49
CA VAL A 54 4.57 20.60 10.36
C VAL A 54 3.35 21.52 10.45
N PHE A 55 2.17 20.95 10.72
CA PHE A 55 0.93 21.73 10.88
C PHE A 55 0.96 22.66 12.10
N ILE A 56 1.44 22.19 13.25
CA ILE A 56 1.58 23.04 14.45
C ILE A 56 2.55 24.19 14.18
N TRP A 57 3.68 23.92 13.54
CA TRP A 57 4.71 24.92 13.28
C TRP A 57 4.21 25.98 12.28
N PHE A 58 3.68 25.57 11.13
CA PHE A 58 3.17 26.51 10.12
C PHE A 58 1.95 27.29 10.60
N GLY A 59 1.05 26.63 11.34
CA GLY A 59 -0.10 27.31 11.93
C GLY A 59 0.33 28.32 13.00
N GLY A 60 1.30 27.97 13.85
CA GLY A 60 1.87 28.87 14.83
C GLY A 60 2.51 30.12 14.20
N LEU A 61 3.25 29.95 13.10
CA LEU A 61 3.83 31.08 12.35
C LEU A 61 2.77 32.03 11.79
N LYS A 62 1.61 31.53 11.38
CA LYS A 62 0.48 32.35 10.92
C LYS A 62 -0.16 33.16 12.05
N VAL A 63 -0.26 32.59 13.25
CA VAL A 63 -0.79 33.28 14.43
C VAL A 63 0.13 34.41 14.90
N VAL A 64 1.45 34.22 14.79
CA VAL A 64 2.46 35.22 15.19
C VAL A 64 2.69 36.31 14.12
N GLY A 65 2.09 36.17 12.93
CA GLY A 65 2.14 37.19 11.87
C GLY A 65 3.39 37.15 10.99
N GLY A 66 4.14 36.05 10.99
CA GLY A 66 5.38 35.89 10.21
C GLY A 66 5.22 35.11 8.89
N SER A 67 4.00 34.95 8.39
CA SER A 67 3.71 34.02 7.29
C SER A 67 3.56 34.70 5.92
N PRO A 68 4.25 34.20 4.86
CA PRO A 68 4.04 34.62 3.46
C PRO A 68 2.59 34.45 2.97
N ALA A 69 1.79 33.61 3.65
CA ALA A 69 0.39 33.39 3.29
C ALA A 69 -0.48 34.64 3.47
N ALA A 70 -0.03 35.64 4.24
CA ALA A 70 -0.76 36.88 4.41
C ALA A 70 -0.87 37.68 3.10
N GLU A 71 0.16 37.65 2.26
CA GLU A 71 0.16 38.34 0.97
C GLU A 71 -0.78 37.65 -0.04
N LEU A 72 -0.76 36.32 -0.10
CA LEU A 72 -1.68 35.52 -0.92
C LEU A 72 -3.15 35.68 -0.50
N VAL A 73 -3.43 35.68 0.81
CA VAL A 73 -4.80 35.82 1.33
C VAL A 73 -5.33 37.24 1.09
N ALA A 74 -4.49 38.26 1.28
CA ALA A 74 -4.86 39.65 1.02
C ALA A 74 -5.28 39.89 -0.43
N ALA A 75 -4.71 39.12 -1.36
CA ALA A 75 -5.02 39.22 -2.77
C ALA A 75 -6.21 38.31 -3.21
N THR A 76 -6.56 37.26 -2.45
CA THR A 76 -7.63 36.28 -2.81
C THR A 76 -8.99 36.52 -2.17
N VAL A 77 -9.07 37.11 -0.98
CA VAL A 77 -10.34 37.25 -0.24
C VAL A 77 -10.65 38.73 -0.01
N TYR A 78 -11.44 39.33 -0.91
CA TYR A 78 -11.99 40.69 -0.73
C TYR A 78 -13.07 40.78 0.38
N VAL A 79 -13.51 39.65 0.92
CA VAL A 79 -14.66 39.54 1.84
C VAL A 79 -14.26 39.69 3.31
N VAL A 80 -13.02 39.33 3.68
CA VAL A 80 -12.52 39.36 5.06
C VAL A 80 -11.06 39.84 5.05
N PRO A 81 -10.67 40.79 5.92
CA PRO A 81 -9.27 41.23 6.01
C PRO A 81 -8.33 40.06 6.26
N ALA A 82 -7.23 39.97 5.50
CA ALA A 82 -6.23 38.92 5.67
C ALA A 82 -5.64 38.88 7.09
N GLU A 83 -5.56 40.04 7.74
CA GLU A 83 -5.13 40.20 9.14
C GLU A 83 -5.96 39.40 10.14
N VAL A 84 -7.22 39.12 9.82
CA VAL A 84 -8.14 38.33 10.66
C VAL A 84 -8.22 36.90 10.16
N PHE A 85 -8.27 36.70 8.84
CA PHE A 85 -8.41 35.37 8.25
C PHE A 85 -7.16 34.50 8.43
N VAL A 86 -5.96 35.07 8.29
CA VAL A 86 -4.68 34.33 8.38
C VAL A 86 -4.44 33.75 9.78
N PRO A 87 -4.65 34.48 10.90
CA PRO A 87 -4.56 33.89 12.23
C PRO A 87 -5.61 32.80 12.48
N ILE A 88 -6.84 32.95 11.96
CA ILE A 88 -7.88 31.92 12.09
C ILE A 88 -7.45 30.62 11.40
N LEU A 89 -6.92 30.72 10.17
CA LEU A 89 -6.32 29.57 9.48
C LEU A 89 -5.13 28.99 10.26
N GLY A 90 -4.31 29.84 10.86
CA GLY A 90 -3.20 29.41 11.71
C GLY A 90 -3.66 28.58 12.91
N VAL A 91 -4.70 29.03 13.61
CA VAL A 91 -5.31 28.27 14.71
C VAL A 91 -5.89 26.95 14.19
N TRP A 92 -6.54 26.96 13.02
CA TRP A 92 -7.09 25.76 12.41
C TRP A 92 -6.01 24.70 12.10
N GLU A 93 -4.88 25.14 11.55
CA GLU A 93 -3.73 24.27 11.26
C GLU A 93 -3.12 23.69 12.55
N VAL A 94 -2.99 24.50 13.58
CA VAL A 94 -2.52 24.04 14.90
C VAL A 94 -3.47 22.95 15.43
N LEU A 95 -4.79 23.16 15.35
CA LEU A 95 -5.79 22.18 15.77
C LEU A 95 -5.67 20.86 14.98
N ILE A 96 -5.48 20.93 13.66
CA ILE A 96 -5.23 19.75 12.82
C ILE A 96 -3.99 19.00 13.33
N GLY A 97 -2.87 19.70 13.53
CA GLY A 97 -1.63 19.08 13.96
C GLY A 97 -1.73 18.43 15.35
N LEU A 98 -2.44 19.07 16.29
CA LEU A 98 -2.77 18.50 17.60
C LEU A 98 -3.64 17.25 17.48
N CYS A 99 -4.67 17.28 16.64
CA CYS A 99 -5.55 16.13 16.40
C CYS A 99 -4.80 14.95 15.77
N LEU A 100 -3.87 15.23 14.85
CA LEU A 100 -3.02 14.20 14.23
C LEU A 100 -2.01 13.60 15.22
N LEU A 101 -1.53 14.38 16.19
CA LEU A 101 -0.63 13.88 17.23
C LEU A 101 -1.35 13.03 18.28
N TYR A 102 -2.63 13.31 18.56
CA TYR A 102 -3.44 12.55 19.51
C TYR A 102 -4.21 11.42 18.83
N ARG A 103 -3.79 10.17 19.08
CA ARG A 103 -4.31 8.94 18.43
C ARG A 103 -5.83 8.87 18.18
N PRO A 104 -6.71 9.08 19.17
CA PRO A 104 -8.15 8.95 18.95
C PRO A 104 -8.75 10.11 18.14
N LEU A 105 -8.06 11.26 18.05
CA LEU A 105 -8.50 12.42 17.27
C LEU A 105 -8.02 12.37 15.81
N ILE A 106 -7.25 11.35 15.40
CA ILE A 106 -6.69 11.30 14.03
C ILE A 106 -7.79 11.40 12.97
N ARG A 107 -8.92 10.71 13.14
CA ARG A 107 -10.04 10.77 12.18
C ARG A 107 -10.59 12.20 12.05
N VAL A 108 -10.71 12.89 13.19
CA VAL A 108 -11.15 14.29 13.23
C VAL A 108 -10.08 15.19 12.58
N GLY A 109 -8.81 14.99 12.90
CA GLY A 109 -7.70 15.75 12.31
C GLY A 109 -7.63 15.62 10.79
N ILE A 110 -7.83 14.41 10.26
CA ILE A 110 -7.89 14.16 8.81
C ILE A 110 -9.11 14.84 8.19
N LEU A 111 -10.28 14.76 8.84
CA LEU A 111 -11.48 15.46 8.37
C LEU A 111 -11.26 16.98 8.29
N LEU A 112 -10.68 17.57 9.35
CA LEU A 112 -10.34 18.99 9.42
C LEU A 112 -9.32 19.39 8.34
N LEU A 113 -8.33 18.52 8.08
CA LEU A 113 -7.35 18.69 7.01
C LEU A 113 -8.03 18.71 5.64
N PHE A 114 -8.90 17.73 5.34
CA PHE A 114 -9.64 17.69 4.08
C PHE A 114 -10.53 18.91 3.88
N LEU A 115 -11.17 19.41 4.95
CA LEU A 115 -11.98 20.62 4.89
C LEU A 115 -11.15 21.87 4.52
N GLN A 116 -9.90 21.93 4.97
CA GLN A 116 -8.99 23.02 4.66
C GLN A 116 -8.47 22.99 3.21
N MET A 117 -8.32 21.80 2.60
CA MET A 117 -7.65 21.66 1.30
C MET A 117 -8.23 22.55 0.19
N PRO A 118 -9.55 22.63 -0.04
CA PRO A 118 -10.12 23.53 -1.05
C PRO A 118 -9.68 24.99 -0.88
N GLY A 119 -9.59 25.46 0.36
CA GLY A 119 -9.12 26.81 0.67
C GLY A 119 -7.66 27.04 0.30
N THR A 120 -6.80 26.03 0.48
CA THR A 120 -5.37 26.12 0.13
C THR A 120 -5.09 26.07 -1.38
N PHE A 121 -5.98 25.47 -2.16
CA PHE A 121 -5.90 25.43 -3.63
C PHE A 121 -6.62 26.59 -4.32
N LEU A 122 -7.42 27.36 -3.57
CA LEU A 122 -8.18 28.50 -4.10
C LEU A 122 -7.33 29.52 -4.88
N PRO A 123 -6.10 29.90 -4.44
CA PRO A 123 -5.27 30.85 -5.18
C PRO A 123 -4.87 30.37 -6.58
N VAL A 124 -4.85 29.06 -6.86
CA VAL A 124 -4.51 28.52 -8.18
C VAL A 124 -5.53 28.93 -9.24
N VAL A 125 -6.80 29.03 -8.84
CA VAL A 125 -7.90 29.38 -9.75
C VAL A 125 -8.16 30.88 -9.72
N LEU A 126 -8.12 31.51 -8.54
CA LEU A 126 -8.44 32.92 -8.40
C LEU A 126 -7.26 33.84 -8.77
N LEU A 127 -6.02 33.46 -8.45
CA LEU A 127 -4.81 34.27 -8.64
C LEU A 127 -3.71 33.49 -9.40
N PRO A 128 -3.97 33.09 -10.65
CA PRO A 128 -2.98 32.38 -11.45
C PRO A 128 -1.69 33.18 -11.67
N GLU A 129 -1.76 34.52 -11.68
CA GLU A 129 -0.61 35.42 -11.82
C GLU A 129 0.37 35.40 -10.64
N VAL A 130 -0.10 35.02 -9.46
CA VAL A 130 0.73 34.85 -8.25
C VAL A 130 1.28 33.43 -8.17
N VAL A 131 0.55 32.45 -8.71
CA VAL A 131 0.90 31.02 -8.67
C VAL A 131 1.85 30.61 -9.81
N PHE A 132 1.74 31.24 -10.98
CA PHE A 132 2.50 30.89 -12.18
C PHE A 132 3.37 32.06 -12.65
N VAL A 133 4.66 31.80 -12.87
CA VAL A 133 5.55 32.73 -13.59
C VAL A 133 5.19 32.73 -15.07
N THR A 134 5.05 31.53 -15.65
CA THR A 134 4.64 31.30 -17.03
C THR A 134 3.57 30.22 -17.04
N PHE A 135 2.31 30.61 -17.21
CA PHE A 135 1.19 29.66 -17.19
C PHE A 135 1.24 28.73 -18.42
N PRO A 136 1.08 27.39 -18.29
CA PRO A 136 0.97 26.56 -17.09
C PRO A 136 2.27 25.83 -16.68
N HIS A 137 3.43 26.18 -17.25
CA HIS A 137 4.65 25.37 -17.15
C HIS A 137 5.56 25.74 -15.98
N GLU A 138 5.55 26.99 -15.52
CA GLU A 138 6.50 27.50 -14.53
C GLU A 138 5.77 28.07 -13.31
N LEU A 139 6.03 27.48 -12.14
CA LEU A 139 5.38 27.85 -10.87
C LEU A 139 6.27 28.79 -10.06
N THR A 140 5.64 29.77 -9.43
CA THR A 140 6.29 30.59 -8.40
C THR A 140 6.61 29.76 -7.16
N VAL A 141 7.40 30.33 -6.25
CA VAL A 141 7.70 29.70 -4.95
C VAL A 141 6.40 29.40 -4.17
N GLU A 142 5.41 30.28 -4.27
CA GLU A 142 4.10 30.11 -3.66
C GLU A 142 3.30 28.98 -4.31
N GLY A 143 3.27 28.94 -5.64
CA GLY A 143 2.66 27.84 -6.38
C GLY A 143 3.27 26.48 -6.02
N GLN A 144 4.59 26.41 -5.85
CA GLN A 144 5.27 25.20 -5.39
C GLN A 144 4.82 24.76 -4.01
N TYR A 145 4.60 25.69 -3.08
CA TYR A 145 4.07 25.35 -1.75
C TYR A 145 2.64 24.83 -1.84
N ILE A 146 1.79 25.41 -2.70
CA ILE A 146 0.43 24.91 -2.90
C ILE A 146 0.44 23.49 -3.47
N ILE A 147 1.23 23.22 -4.50
CA ILE A 147 1.30 21.87 -5.10
C ILE A 147 1.86 20.83 -4.11
N LYS A 148 2.78 21.22 -3.23
CA LYS A 148 3.28 20.34 -2.17
C LYS A 148 2.19 19.87 -1.19
N ASN A 149 1.04 20.55 -1.11
CA ASN A 149 -0.10 20.07 -0.32
C ASN A 149 -0.61 18.71 -0.80
N LEU A 150 -0.36 18.31 -2.05
CA LEU A 150 -0.68 16.95 -2.54
C LEU A 150 0.07 15.86 -1.75
N VAL A 151 1.32 16.14 -1.34
CA VAL A 151 2.10 15.21 -0.49
C VAL A 151 1.45 15.08 0.89
N ILE A 152 0.92 16.18 1.43
CA ILE A 152 0.16 16.20 2.69
C ILE A 152 -1.12 15.36 2.57
N ILE A 153 -1.86 15.48 1.46
CA ILE A 153 -3.06 14.64 1.20
C ILE A 153 -2.67 13.18 1.17
N GLY A 154 -1.63 12.82 0.41
CA GLY A 154 -1.14 11.45 0.31
C GLY A 154 -0.77 10.88 1.69
N ALA A 155 -0.03 11.67 2.48
CA ALA A 155 0.33 11.29 3.84
C ALA A 155 -0.89 11.11 4.75
N ALA A 156 -1.87 12.02 4.68
CA ALA A 156 -3.10 11.94 5.46
C ALA A 156 -3.95 10.72 5.09
N LEU A 157 -4.02 10.35 3.80
CA LEU A 157 -4.70 9.13 3.35
C LEU A 157 -4.02 7.87 3.88
N VAL A 158 -2.69 7.80 3.80
CA VAL A 158 -1.92 6.67 4.35
C VAL A 158 -2.13 6.54 5.86
N VAL A 159 -2.01 7.65 6.60
CA VAL A 159 -2.25 7.67 8.05
C VAL A 159 -3.71 7.36 8.39
N GLY A 160 -4.67 7.77 7.57
CA GLY A 160 -6.09 7.50 7.74
C GLY A 160 -6.46 6.03 7.53
N GLY A 161 -5.83 5.37 6.57
CA GLY A 161 -6.03 3.94 6.29
C GLY A 161 -5.69 3.04 7.47
N THR A 162 -4.68 3.40 8.26
CA THR A 162 -4.16 2.58 9.36
C THR A 162 -5.00 2.72 10.65
N VAL A 163 -5.90 3.71 10.75
CA VAL A 163 -6.72 3.96 11.96
C VAL A 163 -7.83 2.93 12.14
N ARG A 164 -8.13 2.10 11.14
CA ARG A 164 -9.09 0.98 11.27
C ARG A 164 -8.45 -0.28 11.86
N GLU A 165 -7.18 -0.52 11.57
CA GLU A 165 -6.45 -1.72 12.01
C GLU A 165 -6.25 -1.71 13.53
N ASP A 166 -5.93 -0.54 14.11
CA ASP A 166 -5.75 -0.37 15.56
C ASP A 166 -7.07 -0.43 16.37
N ALA A 167 -8.24 -0.26 15.73
CA ALA A 167 -9.54 -0.26 16.41
C ALA A 167 -10.20 -1.66 16.49
N GLY A 168 -9.58 -2.68 15.87
CA GLY A 168 -10.06 -4.05 15.85
C GLY A 168 -9.74 -4.88 17.09
N GLU A 169 -8.97 -4.37 18.05
CA GLU A 169 -8.63 -5.11 19.29
C GLU A 169 -9.57 -4.82 20.48
N ALA A 170 -10.72 -4.17 20.28
CA ALA A 170 -11.70 -3.92 21.34
C ALA A 170 -13.14 -4.30 20.95
N GLY A 171 -13.34 -5.59 20.67
CA GLY A 171 -14.53 -6.40 20.98
C GLY A 171 -15.73 -6.39 20.01
N PRO A 172 -16.73 -7.27 20.23
CA PRO A 172 -16.66 -8.67 20.66
C PRO A 172 -16.56 -9.61 19.45
N GLU A 173 -16.44 -10.92 19.69
CA GLU A 173 -16.60 -11.99 18.71
C GLU A 173 -17.75 -11.69 17.72
N ASP A 174 -17.42 -11.25 16.49
CA ASP A 174 -18.31 -11.45 15.36
C ASP A 174 -18.13 -12.90 14.93
N ALA A 175 -19.13 -13.68 15.32
CA ALA A 175 -19.27 -15.09 15.01
C ALA A 175 -19.33 -15.27 13.49
N THR A 176 -18.16 -15.41 12.88
CA THR A 176 -17.99 -16.44 11.86
C THR A 176 -17.26 -17.57 12.55
N GLU A 177 -18.04 -18.50 13.11
CA GLU A 177 -17.51 -19.82 13.43
C GLU A 177 -16.71 -20.30 12.21
N PRO A 178 -15.42 -20.65 12.37
CA PRO A 178 -14.86 -21.59 11.44
C PRO A 178 -15.60 -22.89 11.76
N VAL A 179 -16.53 -23.27 10.90
CA VAL A 179 -16.98 -24.65 10.79
C VAL A 179 -15.71 -25.46 10.54
N ARG A 180 -15.08 -25.90 11.64
CA ARG A 180 -14.18 -27.04 11.65
C ARG A 180 -15.10 -28.23 11.43
N THR A 181 -15.46 -28.45 10.17
CA THR A 181 -15.72 -29.82 9.75
C THR A 181 -14.36 -30.49 9.80
N ASP A 182 -14.06 -31.12 10.93
CA ASP A 182 -13.06 -32.16 10.96
C ASP A 182 -13.41 -33.11 9.82
N VAL A 183 -12.52 -33.20 8.82
CA VAL A 183 -12.69 -34.07 7.64
C VAL A 183 -12.96 -35.52 8.08
N ASN A 184 -12.56 -35.87 9.31
CA ASN A 184 -12.81 -37.17 9.92
C ASN A 184 -14.25 -37.40 10.41
N ASP A 185 -15.05 -36.36 10.68
CA ASP A 185 -16.44 -36.51 11.13
C ASP A 185 -17.42 -36.60 9.95
N ALA A 186 -17.14 -35.91 8.84
CA ALA A 186 -17.91 -36.05 7.60
C ALA A 186 -17.73 -37.43 6.94
N VAL A 187 -16.55 -38.05 7.09
CA VAL A 187 -16.29 -39.43 6.64
C VAL A 187 -17.03 -40.45 7.51
N ARG A 188 -17.33 -40.13 8.77
CA ARG A 188 -18.08 -41.03 9.67
C ARG A 188 -19.59 -40.99 9.44
N ALA A 189 -20.14 -39.86 8.99
CA ALA A 189 -21.55 -39.74 8.65
C ALA A 189 -21.92 -40.37 7.29
N ASN A 190 -21.03 -40.28 6.28
CA ASN A 190 -21.26 -40.90 4.97
C ASN A 190 -21.02 -42.43 4.93
N GLY A 191 -20.34 -42.98 5.94
CA GLY A 191 -20.06 -44.41 6.05
C GLY A 191 -21.23 -45.26 6.57
N ASP A 192 -22.29 -44.63 7.10
CA ASP A 192 -23.42 -45.35 7.72
C ASP A 192 -24.73 -45.24 6.90
N GLU A 193 -24.82 -44.32 5.93
CA GLU A 193 -25.97 -44.21 5.02
C GLU A 193 -25.77 -44.91 3.66
N THR A 194 -24.53 -45.26 3.28
CA THR A 194 -24.24 -45.93 2.00
C THR A 194 -24.40 -47.46 2.01
N VAL A 195 -24.83 -48.04 3.13
CA VAL A 195 -25.02 -49.51 3.28
C VAL A 195 -26.48 -49.93 3.09
N ARG A 196 -27.41 -49.05 2.67
CA ARG A 196 -28.83 -49.40 2.58
C ARG A 196 -29.63 -48.83 1.39
N GLU A 197 -29.06 -48.79 0.20
CA GLU A 197 -29.74 -48.60 -1.11
C GLU A 197 -28.59 -48.52 -2.13
N ALA A 198 -28.37 -49.34 -3.16
CA ALA A 198 -29.10 -50.30 -3.98
C ALA A 198 -28.02 -51.25 -4.56
N ASP A 199 -28.12 -52.59 -4.53
CA ASP A 199 -28.92 -53.45 -5.42
C ASP A 199 -29.43 -52.75 -6.69
N ASP A 200 -28.55 -52.53 -7.67
CA ASP A 200 -28.95 -52.63 -9.08
C ASP A 200 -27.79 -53.09 -9.98
N GLU A 201 -28.05 -54.19 -10.69
CA GLU A 201 -27.13 -55.04 -11.46
C GLU A 201 -26.77 -54.41 -12.83
N THR A 202 -27.17 -53.16 -13.06
CA THR A 202 -27.28 -52.51 -14.37
C THR A 202 -26.16 -51.54 -14.74
N VAL A 203 -25.29 -51.15 -13.80
CA VAL A 203 -24.16 -50.22 -14.07
C VAL A 203 -22.86 -50.95 -14.46
N ARG A 204 -22.83 -52.27 -14.28
CA ARG A 204 -21.61 -53.08 -14.46
C ARG A 204 -21.35 -53.49 -15.91
N GLU A 205 -22.37 -53.51 -16.78
CA GLU A 205 -22.18 -53.80 -18.22
C GLU A 205 -21.59 -52.59 -18.97
N ASP A 206 -22.09 -51.37 -18.71
CA ASP A 206 -21.65 -50.16 -19.43
C ASP A 206 -20.19 -49.77 -19.13
N ALA A 207 -19.68 -50.10 -17.95
CA ALA A 207 -18.29 -49.81 -17.58
C ALA A 207 -17.27 -50.79 -18.21
N GLU A 208 -17.67 -52.02 -18.53
CA GLU A 208 -16.79 -53.00 -19.19
C GLU A 208 -16.71 -52.78 -20.72
N GLU A 209 -17.73 -52.18 -21.35
CA GLU A 209 -17.71 -51.83 -22.78
C GLU A 209 -16.83 -50.60 -23.07
N ILE A 210 -16.92 -49.55 -22.25
CA ILE A 210 -16.15 -48.30 -22.42
C ILE A 210 -14.64 -48.53 -22.22
N VAL A 211 -14.25 -49.34 -21.23
CA VAL A 211 -12.83 -49.65 -20.97
C VAL A 211 -12.23 -50.53 -22.08
N ARG A 212 -13.05 -51.31 -22.79
CA ARG A 212 -12.60 -52.16 -23.90
C ARG A 212 -12.39 -51.35 -25.19
N GLU A 213 -13.17 -50.30 -25.41
CA GLU A 213 -13.05 -49.44 -26.59
C GLU A 213 -11.79 -48.56 -26.53
N ASP A 214 -11.49 -47.94 -25.38
CA ASP A 214 -10.29 -47.13 -25.16
C ASP A 214 -8.99 -47.96 -25.24
N ALA A 215 -9.02 -49.22 -24.76
CA ALA A 215 -7.85 -50.10 -24.79
C ALA A 215 -7.46 -50.56 -26.21
N GLU A 216 -8.41 -50.63 -27.14
CA GLU A 216 -8.13 -50.95 -28.56
C GLU A 216 -7.65 -49.72 -29.37
N GLU A 217 -7.99 -48.50 -28.95
CA GLU A 217 -7.53 -47.25 -29.57
C GLU A 217 -6.07 -46.94 -29.22
N ILE A 218 -5.66 -47.08 -27.96
CA ILE A 218 -4.27 -46.84 -27.49
C ILE A 218 -3.27 -47.81 -28.16
N VAL A 219 -3.66 -49.08 -28.36
CA VAL A 219 -2.79 -50.08 -29.03
C VAL A 219 -2.65 -49.81 -30.54
N ARG A 220 -3.57 -49.05 -31.17
CA ARG A 220 -3.45 -48.63 -32.57
C ARG A 220 -2.59 -47.38 -32.75
N GLU A 221 -2.51 -46.50 -31.76
CA GLU A 221 -1.66 -45.31 -31.81
C GLU A 221 -0.17 -45.65 -31.64
N ASP A 222 0.18 -46.55 -30.72
CA ASP A 222 1.58 -47.01 -30.51
C ASP A 222 2.16 -47.85 -31.67
N ALA A 223 1.33 -48.28 -32.63
CA ALA A 223 1.78 -49.02 -33.83
C ALA A 223 2.03 -48.12 -35.05
N LYS A 224 1.92 -46.79 -34.91
CA LYS A 224 2.11 -45.82 -35.99
C LYS A 224 3.13 -44.69 -35.71
N GLU A 225 3.86 -44.74 -34.61
CA GLU A 225 5.09 -43.95 -34.39
C GLU A 225 6.35 -44.83 -34.29
#